data_AF-A0A7V4GAB9-F1
#
_entry.id   AF-A0A7V4GAB9-F1
#
_cell.length_a   1.000
_cell.length_b   1.000
_cell.length_c   1.000
_cell.angle_alpha   90.00
_cell.angle_beta   90.00
_cell.angle_gamma   90.00
#
_symmetry.space_group_name_H-M   'P 1'
#
loop_
_entity.id
_entity.type
_entity.pdbx_description
1 polymer ?
#
loop_
_entity_poly.entity_id
_entity_poly.type
_entity_poly.pdbx_seq_one_letter_code
_entity_poly.pdbx_strand_id
1 'polypeptide(L)'
;MEAIRSKSQSLVSHVFQEVQDRERPPEGHADLSLRVSLKTHLPGYYLLALEGSPHGQPTYTFVVNIDGQAQTYEVQGRLEEGPAVDDQGPVSSEKGLGMKYVLERNFRLKAGRHRIFLGIPGDHYVKEVEVTLGEGESYLLEFKPHYRRYTRGREAFENGLFDYTALLRKI
;
A
#
# COMPACT_ATOMS: atom_id res chain seq x y z
N MET A 1 -10.96 -2.60 12.70
CA MET A 1 -10.25 -3.84 13.12
C MET A 1 -10.89 -5.12 12.57
N GLU A 2 -12.20 -5.31 12.68
CA GLU A 2 -12.88 -6.54 12.22
C GLU A 2 -12.74 -6.81 10.72
N ALA A 3 -12.75 -5.77 9.88
CA ALA A 3 -12.51 -5.91 8.44
C ALA A 3 -11.10 -6.43 8.12
N ILE A 4 -10.06 -5.91 8.78
CA ILE A 4 -8.67 -6.39 8.58
C ILE A 4 -8.56 -7.84 9.07
N ARG A 5 -9.10 -8.15 10.25
CA ARG A 5 -9.05 -9.51 10.81
C ARG A 5 -9.77 -10.55 9.94
N SER A 6 -10.93 -10.20 9.38
CA SER A 6 -11.67 -11.10 8.49
C SER A 6 -11.01 -11.24 7.12
N LYS A 7 -10.46 -10.14 6.57
CA LYS A 7 -9.80 -10.13 5.25
C LYS A 7 -8.34 -10.55 5.29
N SER A 8 -7.72 -10.68 6.45
CA SER A 8 -6.37 -11.25 6.61
C SER A 8 -6.38 -12.79 6.63
N GLN A 9 -7.55 -13.41 6.66
CA GLN A 9 -7.71 -14.86 6.58
C GLN A 9 -8.00 -15.27 5.14
N SER A 10 -7.22 -16.23 4.63
CA SER A 10 -7.48 -16.82 3.32
C SER A 10 -8.71 -17.71 3.39
N LEU A 11 -9.78 -17.32 2.69
CA LEU A 11 -10.98 -18.14 2.49
C LEU A 11 -10.81 -19.11 1.32
N VAL A 12 -9.88 -18.79 0.43
CA VAL A 12 -9.51 -19.56 -0.76
C VAL A 12 -7.99 -19.59 -0.91
N SER A 13 -7.48 -20.57 -1.64
CA SER A 13 -6.07 -20.68 -2.03
C SER A 13 -5.94 -20.73 -3.57
N HIS A 14 -4.74 -20.45 -4.07
CA HIS A 14 -4.39 -20.47 -5.50
C HIS A 14 -5.12 -19.44 -6.38
N VAL A 15 -5.57 -18.32 -5.81
CA VAL A 15 -6.04 -17.15 -6.57
C VAL A 15 -4.87 -16.46 -7.26
N PHE A 16 -3.76 -16.30 -6.55
CA PHE A 16 -2.56 -15.66 -7.07
C PHE A 16 -1.30 -16.39 -6.65
N GLN A 17 -0.24 -16.17 -7.42
CA GLN A 17 1.12 -16.60 -7.11
C GLN A 17 2.05 -15.41 -7.17
N GLU A 18 2.96 -15.28 -6.20
CA GLU A 18 4.04 -14.29 -6.29
C GLU A 18 5.06 -14.72 -7.35
N VAL A 19 5.40 -13.80 -8.25
CA VAL A 19 6.39 -14.03 -9.31
C VAL A 19 7.56 -13.08 -9.15
N GLN A 20 8.78 -13.58 -9.34
CA GLN A 20 10.00 -12.75 -9.25
C GLN A 20 10.33 -12.09 -10.59
N ASP A 21 10.07 -12.79 -11.70
CA ASP A 21 10.42 -12.34 -13.04
C ASP A 21 9.19 -11.84 -13.81
N ARG A 22 9.38 -10.78 -14.60
CA ARG A 22 8.37 -10.22 -15.52
C ARG A 22 8.37 -10.96 -16.86
N GLU A 23 8.49 -12.28 -16.81
CA GLU A 23 8.25 -13.09 -18.01
C GLU A 23 6.79 -12.91 -18.44
N ARG A 24 6.55 -13.01 -19.75
CA ARG A 24 5.21 -12.82 -20.29
C ARG A 24 4.21 -13.76 -19.59
N PRO A 25 3.04 -13.26 -19.13
CA PRO A 25 2.03 -14.12 -18.53
C PRO A 25 1.63 -15.25 -19.49
N PRO A 26 1.46 -16.49 -19.00
CA PRO A 26 0.96 -17.60 -19.81
C PRO A 26 -0.50 -17.33 -20.24
N GLU A 27 -0.98 -18.11 -21.20
CA GLU A 27 -2.37 -18.07 -21.65
C GLU A 27 -3.34 -18.18 -20.46
N GLY A 28 -4.42 -17.41 -20.53
CA GLY A 28 -5.43 -17.26 -19.48
C GLY A 28 -5.00 -16.46 -18.25
N HIS A 29 -3.78 -15.89 -18.21
CA HIS A 29 -3.25 -15.16 -17.05
C HIS A 29 -2.84 -13.73 -17.38
N ALA A 30 -2.69 -12.92 -16.34
CA ALA A 30 -2.16 -11.57 -16.36
C ALA A 30 -1.23 -11.37 -15.16
N ASP A 31 -0.27 -10.46 -15.30
CA ASP A 31 0.62 -10.09 -14.21
C ASP A 31 0.23 -8.72 -13.62
N LEU A 32 0.26 -8.63 -12.30
CA LEU A 32 -0.05 -7.44 -11.54
C LEU A 32 1.10 -7.09 -10.60
N SER A 33 1.84 -6.03 -10.92
CA SER A 33 2.73 -5.35 -10.00
C SER A 33 1.92 -4.48 -9.04
N LEU A 34 1.91 -4.82 -7.76
CA LEU A 34 1.37 -4.00 -6.68
C LEU A 34 2.48 -3.13 -6.10
N ARG A 35 2.22 -1.83 -5.98
CA ARG A 35 3.07 -0.88 -5.27
C ARG A 35 2.28 -0.10 -4.25
N VAL A 36 2.65 -0.19 -2.98
CA VAL A 36 2.05 0.59 -1.89
C VAL A 36 3.16 1.32 -1.16
N SER A 37 2.96 2.62 -0.92
CA SER A 37 3.92 3.40 -0.14
C SER A 37 3.24 4.07 1.04
N LEU A 38 3.97 4.20 2.15
CA LEU A 38 3.52 4.91 3.35
C LEU A 38 4.72 5.59 3.99
N LYS A 39 4.57 6.83 4.39
CA LYS A 39 5.53 7.53 5.24
C LYS A 39 4.88 7.88 6.57
N THR A 40 5.64 7.72 7.64
CA THR A 40 5.19 8.04 9.01
C THR A 40 6.21 8.93 9.70
N HIS A 41 5.76 9.71 10.68
CA HIS A 41 6.67 10.47 11.56
C HIS A 41 7.61 9.54 12.33
N LEU A 42 8.77 10.07 12.73
CA LEU A 42 9.71 9.36 13.59
C LEU A 42 9.16 9.22 15.03
N PRO A 43 9.66 8.23 15.81
CA PRO A 43 9.25 8.08 17.20
C PRO A 43 9.49 9.36 18.01
N GLY A 44 8.54 9.71 18.88
CA GLY A 44 8.62 10.91 19.72
C GLY A 44 8.19 12.22 19.04
N TYR A 45 7.71 12.18 17.79
CA TYR A 45 7.22 13.38 17.10
C TYR A 45 6.09 14.10 17.83
N TYR A 46 5.13 13.35 18.38
CA TYR A 46 4.12 13.90 19.29
C TYR A 46 4.49 13.57 20.74
N LEU A 47 4.50 14.59 21.61
CA LEU A 47 4.75 14.45 23.06
C LEU A 47 3.76 13.49 23.75
N LEU A 48 2.56 13.35 23.19
CA LEU A 48 1.51 12.43 23.64
C LEU A 48 1.23 11.34 22.60
N ALA A 49 2.23 10.98 21.78
CA ALA A 49 2.10 9.82 20.90
C ALA A 49 1.67 8.62 21.74
N LEU A 50 0.60 7.94 21.31
CA LEU A 50 0.08 6.76 22.00
C LEU A 50 1.22 5.75 22.13
N GLU A 51 1.47 5.31 23.36
CA GLU A 51 2.40 4.23 23.64
C GLU A 51 1.99 3.01 22.81
N GLY A 52 2.93 2.46 22.03
CA GLY A 52 2.65 1.37 21.09
C GLY A 52 2.22 1.78 19.68
N SER A 53 2.28 3.07 19.31
CA SER A 53 2.11 3.50 17.91
C SER A 53 3.13 2.80 16.99
N PRO A 54 2.71 2.23 15.84
CA PRO A 54 3.60 1.60 14.88
C PRO A 54 4.34 2.65 14.01
N HIS A 55 4.02 3.93 14.15
CA HIS A 55 4.65 4.99 13.36
C HIS A 55 6.12 5.16 13.74
N GLY A 56 6.96 5.32 12.72
CA GLY A 56 8.41 5.50 12.90
C GLY A 56 9.17 4.24 13.31
N GLN A 57 8.51 3.09 13.43
CA GLN A 57 9.15 1.82 13.79
C GLN A 57 10.02 1.27 12.65
N PRO A 58 10.96 0.32 12.93
CA PRO A 58 11.78 -0.28 11.89
C PRO A 58 10.98 -1.07 10.85
N THR A 59 9.78 -1.54 11.20
CA THR A 59 8.92 -2.31 10.29
C THR A 59 7.48 -1.82 10.31
N TYR A 60 6.78 -2.04 9.20
CA TYR A 60 5.35 -1.76 9.08
C TYR A 60 4.62 -2.92 8.42
N THR A 61 3.43 -3.23 8.93
CA THR A 61 2.64 -4.35 8.42
C THR A 61 1.64 -3.89 7.37
N PHE A 62 1.56 -4.62 6.26
CA PHE A 62 0.57 -4.48 5.21
C PHE A 62 -0.17 -5.80 5.03
N VAL A 63 -1.47 -5.75 4.76
CA VAL A 63 -2.29 -6.91 4.41
C VAL A 63 -2.80 -6.71 3.00
N VAL A 64 -2.54 -7.68 2.12
CA VAL A 64 -3.09 -7.70 0.76
C VAL A 64 -4.01 -8.90 0.67
N ASN A 65 -5.23 -8.70 0.18
CA ASN A 65 -6.14 -9.78 -0.14
C ASN A 65 -6.64 -9.62 -1.57
N ILE A 66 -6.53 -10.68 -2.37
CA ILE A 66 -7.02 -10.73 -3.75
C ILE A 66 -8.01 -11.88 -3.83
N ASP A 67 -9.26 -11.58 -4.17
CA ASP A 67 -10.38 -12.52 -4.29
C ASP A 67 -10.52 -13.53 -3.13
N GLY A 68 -10.18 -13.12 -1.91
CA GLY A 68 -10.30 -13.94 -0.72
C GLY A 68 -9.03 -14.71 -0.33
N GLN A 69 -7.96 -14.69 -1.12
CA GLN A 69 -6.63 -15.14 -0.70
C GLN A 69 -5.87 -13.95 -0.08
N ALA A 70 -5.40 -14.09 1.15
CA ALA A 70 -4.73 -13.03 1.89
C ALA A 70 -3.26 -13.32 2.14
N GLN A 71 -2.44 -12.28 2.13
CA GLN A 71 -1.05 -12.31 2.58
C GLN A 71 -0.72 -11.08 3.42
N THR A 72 0.06 -11.31 4.47
CA THR A 72 0.56 -10.25 5.36
C THR A 72 2.05 -10.04 5.09
N TYR A 73 2.45 -8.79 4.92
CA TYR A 73 3.83 -8.40 4.66
C TYR A 73 4.31 -7.48 5.77
N GLU A 74 5.44 -7.85 6.37
CA GLU A 74 6.24 -6.95 7.18
C GLU A 74 7.27 -6.26 6.28
N VAL A 75 7.21 -4.94 6.20
CA VAL A 75 8.04 -4.13 5.31
C VAL A 75 9.03 -3.32 6.14
N GLN A 76 10.31 -3.42 5.79
CA GLN A 76 11.36 -2.64 6.45
C GLN A 76 11.23 -1.16 6.09
N GLY A 77 11.31 -0.32 7.12
CA GLY A 77 11.35 1.11 7.01
C GLY A 77 12.72 1.62 6.63
N ARG A 78 12.73 2.73 5.90
CA ARG A 78 13.94 3.50 5.60
C ARG A 78 13.74 4.94 6.04
N LEU A 79 14.73 5.47 6.76
CA LEU A 79 14.81 6.91 7.02
C LEU A 79 14.93 7.66 5.70
N GLU A 80 14.02 8.60 5.49
CA GLU A 80 13.91 9.34 4.24
C GLU A 80 13.58 10.82 4.49
N GLU A 81 14.43 11.70 3.96
CA GLU A 81 14.11 13.12 3.77
C GLU A 81 13.28 13.25 2.48
N GLY A 82 11.99 13.53 2.62
CA GLY A 82 11.11 13.62 1.45
C GLY A 82 11.30 14.94 0.71
N PRO A 83 10.97 14.99 -0.59
CA PRO A 83 11.24 16.14 -1.43
C PRO A 83 10.40 17.36 -0.99
N ALA A 84 10.83 18.56 -1.36
CA ALA A 84 10.05 19.76 -1.08
C ALA A 84 8.77 19.84 -1.95
N VAL A 85 8.80 19.26 -3.14
CA VAL A 85 7.76 19.32 -4.19
C VAL A 85 7.66 17.93 -4.83
N ASP A 86 6.45 17.51 -5.20
CA ASP A 86 6.19 16.24 -5.88
C ASP A 86 5.12 16.37 -6.97
N ASP A 87 4.71 15.23 -7.55
CA ASP A 87 3.67 15.18 -8.59
C ASP A 87 2.24 15.40 -8.07
N GLN A 88 2.06 15.58 -6.76
CA GLN A 88 0.76 15.84 -6.12
C GLN A 88 0.54 17.34 -5.82
N GLY A 89 1.58 18.17 -5.83
CA GLY A 89 1.40 19.61 -5.65
C GLY A 89 2.67 20.41 -5.39
N PRO A 90 2.52 21.74 -5.16
CA PRO A 90 3.64 22.67 -4.98
C PRO A 90 4.40 22.46 -3.67
N VAL A 91 3.81 21.72 -2.71
CA VAL A 91 4.52 21.29 -1.50
C VAL A 91 4.17 19.83 -1.25
N SER A 92 5.17 18.95 -1.31
CA SER A 92 4.98 17.52 -1.13
C SER A 92 4.43 17.20 0.24
N SER A 93 3.39 16.37 0.31
CA SER A 93 2.85 15.88 1.59
C SER A 93 3.84 14.97 2.34
N GLU A 94 4.91 14.50 1.68
CA GLU A 94 5.98 13.71 2.26
C GLU A 94 7.25 14.51 2.61
N LYS A 95 7.23 15.83 2.40
CA LYS A 95 8.35 16.73 2.71
C LYS A 95 8.80 16.60 4.17
N GLY A 96 10.10 16.39 4.37
CA GLY A 96 10.73 16.32 5.69
C GLY A 96 11.21 14.91 6.03
N LEU A 97 11.91 14.78 7.16
CA LEU A 97 12.45 13.52 7.65
C LEU A 97 11.36 12.63 8.26
N GLY A 98 11.24 11.40 7.77
CA GLY A 98 10.33 10.39 8.32
C GLY A 98 10.80 8.97 8.04
N MET A 99 10.00 7.99 8.46
CA MET A 99 10.20 6.59 8.12
C MET A 99 9.31 6.22 6.95
N LYS A 100 9.91 5.83 5.82
CA LYS A 100 9.23 5.43 4.59
C LYS A 100 9.21 3.91 4.47
N TYR A 101 8.06 3.36 4.12
CA TYR A 101 7.83 1.96 3.82
C TYR A 101 7.30 1.82 2.39
N VAL A 102 7.85 0.87 1.64
CA VAL A 102 7.45 0.61 0.26
C VAL A 102 7.26 -0.90 0.09
N LEU A 103 6.01 -1.32 -0.11
CA LEU A 103 5.66 -2.68 -0.49
C LEU A 103 5.60 -2.76 -2.02
N GLU A 104 6.44 -3.61 -2.61
CA GLU A 104 6.42 -3.93 -4.02
C GLU A 104 6.33 -5.45 -4.20
N ARG A 105 5.26 -5.93 -4.84
CA ARG A 105 5.02 -7.36 -5.09
C ARG A 105 4.49 -7.55 -6.50
N ASN A 106 4.87 -8.64 -7.16
CA ASN A 106 4.31 -9.01 -8.45
C ASN A 106 3.49 -10.28 -8.27
N PHE A 107 2.28 -10.27 -8.80
CA PHE A 107 1.35 -11.38 -8.73
C PHE A 107 0.99 -11.84 -10.12
N ARG A 108 0.94 -13.16 -10.32
CA ARG A 108 0.29 -13.78 -11.47
C ARG A 108 -1.13 -14.18 -11.09
N LEU A 109 -2.08 -13.70 -11.87
CA LEU A 109 -3.53 -13.85 -11.67
C LEU A 109 -4.15 -14.42 -12.93
N LYS A 110 -5.35 -15.00 -12.83
CA LYS A 110 -6.16 -15.26 -14.03
C LYS A 110 -6.48 -13.93 -14.72
N ALA A 111 -6.69 -13.94 -16.04
CA ALA A 111 -7.24 -12.76 -16.71
C ALA A 111 -8.69 -12.54 -16.26
N GLY A 112 -9.11 -11.28 -16.15
CA GLY A 112 -10.47 -10.92 -15.75
C GLY A 112 -10.55 -9.90 -14.61
N ARG A 113 -11.68 -9.93 -13.90
CA ARG A 113 -12.03 -8.96 -12.86
C ARG A 113 -11.61 -9.49 -11.49
N HIS A 114 -10.85 -8.68 -10.75
CA HIS A 114 -10.31 -9.01 -9.43
C HIS A 114 -10.67 -7.94 -8.42
N ARG A 115 -11.02 -8.36 -7.21
CA ARG A 115 -11.23 -7.51 -6.05
C ARG A 115 -10.00 -7.55 -5.16
N ILE A 116 -9.36 -6.40 -5.02
CA ILE A 116 -8.12 -6.24 -4.26
C ILE A 116 -8.41 -5.40 -3.02
N PHE A 117 -8.06 -5.94 -1.88
CA PHE A 117 -8.14 -5.30 -0.58
C PHE A 117 -6.73 -5.02 -0.06
N LEU A 118 -6.51 -3.78 0.36
CA LEU A 118 -5.33 -3.32 1.08
C LEU A 118 -5.73 -2.98 2.52
N GLY A 119 -5.11 -3.63 3.48
CA GLY A 119 -5.24 -3.33 4.91
C GLY A 119 -3.93 -2.79 5.47
N ILE A 120 -4.04 -1.74 6.28
CA ILE A 120 -2.93 -1.16 7.06
C ILE A 120 -3.30 -1.29 8.54
N PRO A 121 -2.92 -2.39 9.21
CA PRO A 121 -3.32 -2.64 10.60
C PRO A 121 -2.92 -1.50 11.55
N GLY A 122 -1.74 -0.92 11.33
CA GLY A 122 -1.18 0.14 12.17
C GLY A 122 -1.95 1.46 12.14
N ASP A 123 -2.57 1.80 11.00
CA ASP A 123 -3.42 2.98 10.83
C ASP A 123 -4.92 2.64 10.95
N HIS A 124 -5.26 1.38 11.24
CA HIS A 124 -6.63 0.86 11.19
C HIS A 124 -7.36 1.16 9.87
N TYR A 125 -6.60 1.25 8.78
CA TYR A 125 -7.09 1.70 7.50
C TYR A 125 -7.28 0.53 6.54
N VAL A 126 -8.31 0.63 5.69
CA VAL A 126 -8.58 -0.34 4.62
C VAL A 126 -8.98 0.37 3.34
N LYS A 127 -8.54 -0.15 2.20
CA LYS A 127 -9.01 0.24 0.88
C LYS A 127 -9.34 -1.00 0.08
N GLU A 128 -10.42 -0.93 -0.67
CA GLU A 128 -10.78 -1.98 -1.60
C GLU A 128 -10.99 -1.37 -2.98
N VAL A 129 -10.46 -2.06 -3.98
CA VAL A 129 -10.55 -1.65 -5.38
C VAL A 129 -10.82 -2.85 -6.23
N GLU A 130 -11.39 -2.58 -7.39
CA GLU A 130 -11.67 -3.60 -8.37
C GLU A 130 -10.93 -3.26 -9.65
N VAL A 131 -10.27 -4.25 -10.23
CA VAL A 131 -9.44 -4.09 -11.41
C VAL A 131 -9.81 -5.14 -12.44
N THR A 132 -9.63 -4.80 -13.72
CA THR A 132 -9.79 -5.74 -14.82
C THR A 132 -8.45 -5.90 -15.52
N LEU A 133 -7.96 -7.13 -15.58
CA LEU A 133 -6.67 -7.49 -16.15
C LEU A 133 -6.88 -8.23 -17.48
N GLY A 134 -6.28 -7.71 -18.54
CA GLY A 134 -6.26 -8.35 -19.85
C GLY A 134 -5.30 -9.54 -19.90
N GLU A 135 -5.66 -10.56 -20.68
CA GLU A 135 -4.84 -11.76 -20.85
C GLU A 135 -3.51 -11.47 -21.54
N GLY A 136 -2.43 -12.05 -21.02
CA GLY A 136 -1.07 -11.88 -21.55
C GLY A 136 -0.49 -10.49 -21.30
N GLU A 137 -1.16 -9.67 -20.49
CA GLU A 137 -0.78 -8.29 -20.19
C GLU A 137 -0.23 -8.14 -18.77
N SER A 138 0.55 -7.08 -18.58
CA SER A 138 1.12 -6.69 -17.30
C SER A 138 0.56 -5.34 -16.86
N TYR A 139 0.26 -5.21 -15.58
CA TYR A 139 -0.29 -4.00 -14.99
C TYR A 139 0.48 -3.59 -13.74
N LEU A 140 0.52 -2.29 -13.48
CA LEU A 140 0.94 -1.70 -12.21
C LEU A 140 -0.28 -1.10 -11.52
N LEU A 141 -0.58 -1.61 -10.33
CA LEU A 141 -1.53 -1.02 -9.39
C LEU A 141 -0.75 -0.31 -8.28
N GLU A 142 -0.78 1.01 -8.32
CA GLU A 142 -0.07 1.87 -7.38
C GLU A 142 -1.05 2.52 -6.40
N PHE A 143 -0.85 2.29 -5.11
CA PHE A 143 -1.55 2.94 -4.01
C PHE A 143 -0.74 4.13 -3.52
N LYS A 144 -1.17 5.33 -3.89
CA LYS A 144 -0.58 6.60 -3.46
C LYS A 144 -1.28 7.14 -2.20
N PRO A 145 -0.56 7.40 -1.11
CA PRO A 145 -1.15 7.84 0.15
C PRO A 145 -1.60 9.30 0.08
N HIS A 146 -2.75 9.58 0.69
CA HIS A 146 -3.18 10.92 1.08
C HIS A 146 -3.12 11.00 2.59
N TYR A 147 -2.49 12.06 3.10
CA TYR A 147 -2.25 12.21 4.52
C TYR A 147 -3.23 13.20 5.14
N ARG A 148 -3.37 13.13 6.46
CA ARG A 148 -4.22 14.08 7.18
C ARG A 148 -3.65 15.49 7.07
N ARG A 149 -4.55 16.46 6.93
CA ARG A 149 -4.22 17.89 6.87
C ARG A 149 -4.05 18.45 8.28
N TYR A 150 -3.14 19.42 8.41
CA TYR A 150 -3.20 20.33 9.55
C TYR A 150 -4.50 21.14 9.51
N THR A 151 -5.01 21.54 10.68
CA THR A 151 -6.28 22.29 10.85
C THR A 151 -6.41 23.53 9.95
N ARG A 152 -5.29 24.14 9.55
CA ARG A 152 -5.25 25.28 8.61
C ARG A 152 -4.14 25.12 7.54
N GLY A 153 -3.81 23.89 7.15
CA GLY A 153 -2.60 23.65 6.35
C GLY A 153 -2.71 22.53 5.32
N ARG A 154 -1.54 22.21 4.77
CA ARG A 154 -1.32 21.15 3.78
C ARG A 154 -1.47 19.76 4.38
N GLU A 155 -1.64 18.77 3.51
CA GLU A 155 -1.45 17.36 3.85
C GLU A 155 0.00 17.12 4.24
N ALA A 156 0.20 16.30 5.26
CA ALA A 156 1.53 16.05 5.79
C ALA A 156 1.57 14.66 6.44
N PHE A 157 2.55 13.84 6.05
CA PHE A 157 2.70 12.47 6.52
C PHE A 157 2.80 12.35 8.05
N GLU A 158 3.24 13.41 8.72
CA GLU A 158 3.37 13.44 10.16
C GLU A 158 2.02 13.26 10.86
N ASN A 159 0.94 13.74 10.24
CA ASN A 159 -0.42 13.61 10.78
C ASN A 159 -1.05 12.22 10.53
N GLY A 160 -0.33 11.30 9.87
CA GLY A 160 -0.79 9.95 9.58
C GLY A 160 -1.66 9.83 8.33
N LEU A 161 -1.97 8.59 7.96
CA LEU A 161 -2.73 8.27 6.77
C LEU A 161 -4.19 8.75 6.86
N PHE A 162 -4.72 9.24 5.75
CA PHE A 162 -6.13 9.59 5.59
C PHE A 162 -6.84 8.66 4.60
N ASP A 163 -6.30 8.53 3.39
CA ASP A 163 -6.86 7.69 2.31
C ASP A 163 -5.73 7.21 1.38
N TYR A 164 -6.06 6.32 0.46
CA TYR A 164 -5.24 5.97 -0.69
C TYR A 164 -5.99 6.22 -2.00
N THR A 165 -5.30 6.81 -2.98
CA THR A 165 -5.70 6.69 -4.38
C THR A 165 -5.04 5.47 -4.99
N ALA A 166 -5.84 4.60 -5.62
CA ALA A 166 -5.33 3.47 -6.37
C ALA A 166 -5.34 3.80 -7.87
N LEU A 167 -4.19 3.64 -8.52
CA LEU A 167 -4.00 3.91 -9.94
C LEU A 167 -3.57 2.63 -10.64
N LEU A 168 -4.42 2.15 -11.56
CA LEU A 168 -4.09 1.02 -12.42
C LEU A 168 -3.60 1.53 -13.77
N ARG A 169 -2.43 1.05 -14.22
CA ARG A 169 -1.90 1.30 -15.56
C ARG A 169 -1.29 0.04 -16.15
N LYS A 170 -1.44 -0.12 -17.47
CA LYS A 170 -0.76 -1.18 -18.22
C LYS A 170 0.74 -0.83 -18.35
N ILE A 171 1.63 -1.82 -18.25
CA ILE A 171 3.10 -1.64 -18.31
C ILE A 171 3.77 -2.61 -19.29
#